data_AF-A0A2N3AM89-F1
#
_entry.id   AF-A0A2N3AM89-F1
#
_cell.length_a   1.000
_cell.length_b   1.000
_cell.length_c   1.000
_cell.angle_alpha   90.00
_cell.angle_beta   90.00
_cell.angle_gamma   90.00
#
_symmetry.space_group_name_H-M   'P 1'
#
loop_
_entity.id
_entity.type
_entity.pdbx_description
1 polymer ?
#
loop_
_entity_poly.entity_id
_entity_poly.type
_entity_poly.pdbx_seq_one_letter_code
_entity_poly.pdbx_strand_id
1 'polypeptide(L)'
;MAEIFFYLGEKNRAKKLEREAQELKKRFNRDFWMEERKYFAFGLDHQKKQIASITSNPGHCLYSGIIGKDKSEVVVKKLLSDEMFGGWGIRTMGENELGYNPMSYHNGSIWPHDNSIIINGLIRYNYLSDAAKVIDGLVKAAQYFEYNRLPKLFCGFSWKEFQRPVGYPVACSSQEWATGSIYLIGQSLWV
;
A
#
# COMPACT_ATOMS: atom_id res chain seq x y z
N MET A 1 -11.14 -16.59 4.89
CA MET A 1 -11.72 -17.93 4.62
C MET A 1 -11.82 -18.82 5.85
N ALA A 2 -10.80 -18.90 6.72
CA ALA A 2 -10.89 -19.73 7.94
C ALA A 2 -12.12 -19.40 8.80
N GLU A 3 -12.35 -18.11 9.09
CA GLU A 3 -13.53 -17.64 9.81
C GLU A 3 -14.85 -18.05 9.13
N ILE A 4 -14.94 -17.94 7.81
CA ILE A 4 -16.12 -18.37 7.05
C ILE A 4 -16.39 -19.87 7.27
N PHE A 5 -15.37 -20.73 7.11
CA PHE A 5 -15.53 -22.16 7.36
C PHE A 5 -15.86 -22.49 8.81
N PHE A 6 -15.37 -21.69 9.76
CA PHE A 6 -15.75 -21.84 11.16
C PHE A 6 -17.25 -21.61 11.36
N TYR A 7 -17.80 -20.52 10.80
CA TYR A 7 -19.23 -20.21 10.87
C TYR A 7 -20.11 -21.18 10.08
N LEU A 8 -19.58 -21.82 9.04
CA LEU A 8 -20.25 -22.91 8.30
C LEU A 8 -20.17 -24.28 9.01
N GLY A 9 -19.54 -24.37 10.19
CA GLY A 9 -19.40 -25.62 10.94
C GLY A 9 -18.25 -26.53 10.48
N GLU A 10 -17.50 -26.14 9.45
CA GLU A 10 -16.37 -26.88 8.89
C GLU A 10 -15.06 -26.65 9.69
N LYS A 11 -15.11 -26.92 11.00
CA LYS A 11 -14.05 -26.56 11.97
C LYS A 11 -12.67 -27.11 11.62
N ASN A 12 -12.58 -28.31 11.04
CA ASN A 12 -11.30 -28.91 10.64
C ASN A 12 -10.64 -28.15 9.48
N ARG A 13 -11.42 -27.67 8.51
CA ARG A 13 -10.90 -26.84 7.41
C ARG A 13 -10.49 -25.46 7.91
N ALA A 14 -11.28 -24.86 8.81
CA ALA A 14 -10.93 -23.60 9.45
C ALA A 14 -9.56 -23.68 10.15
N LYS A 15 -9.36 -24.68 11.02
CA LYS A 15 -8.08 -24.91 11.72
C LYS A 15 -6.92 -25.16 10.77
N LYS A 16 -7.15 -25.91 9.68
CA LYS A 16 -6.12 -26.14 8.65
C LYS A 16 -5.67 -24.83 8.01
N LEU A 17 -6.63 -23.98 7.61
CA LEU A 17 -6.35 -22.68 7.00
C LEU A 17 -5.66 -21.70 7.96
N GLU A 18 -6.03 -21.71 9.25
CA GLU A 18 -5.34 -20.92 10.28
C GLU A 18 -3.87 -21.33 10.39
N ARG A 19 -3.59 -22.64 10.46
CA ARG A 19 -2.22 -23.15 10.50
C ARG A 19 -1.42 -22.77 9.26
N GLU A 20 -2.02 -22.90 8.08
CA GLU A 20 -1.40 -22.51 6.81
C GLU A 20 -1.12 -21.01 6.75
N ALA A 21 -2.01 -20.17 7.27
CA ALA A 21 -1.80 -18.73 7.36
C ALA A 21 -0.63 -18.37 8.29
N GLN A 22 -0.52 -19.04 9.45
CA GLN A 22 0.62 -18.84 10.36
C GLN A 22 1.95 -19.27 9.74
N GLU A 23 1.96 -20.40 9.02
CA GLU A 23 3.17 -20.86 8.33
C GLU A 23 3.54 -19.95 7.16
N LEU A 24 2.56 -19.46 6.40
CA LEU A 24 2.78 -18.45 5.36
C LEU A 24 3.35 -17.16 5.96
N LYS A 25 2.82 -16.70 7.09
CA LYS A 25 3.35 -15.53 7.81
C LYS A 25 4.81 -15.71 8.19
N LYS A 26 5.19 -16.86 8.76
CA LYS A 26 6.59 -17.15 9.11
C LYS A 26 7.51 -17.12 7.88
N ARG A 27 7.14 -17.83 6.82
CA ARG A 27 7.94 -17.89 5.58
C ARG A 27 8.05 -16.52 4.91
N PHE A 28 6.97 -15.75 4.84
CA PHE A 28 7.00 -14.40 4.29
C PHE A 28 7.97 -13.49 5.06
N ASN A 29 7.90 -13.48 6.39
CA ASN A 29 8.79 -12.67 7.23
C ASN A 29 10.26 -13.11 7.21
N ARG A 30 10.55 -14.33 6.75
CA ARG A 30 11.91 -14.84 6.57
C ARG A 30 12.43 -14.58 5.15
N ASP A 31 11.64 -14.94 4.14
CA ASP A 31 12.10 -15.03 2.75
C ASP A 31 12.04 -13.67 2.03
N PHE A 32 11.07 -12.81 2.36
CA PHE A 32 10.91 -11.50 1.73
C PHE A 32 11.55 -10.35 2.51
N TRP A 33 11.98 -10.59 3.74
CA TRP A 33 12.59 -9.54 4.57
C TRP A 33 14.01 -9.22 4.10
N MET A 34 14.26 -7.96 3.77
CA MET A 34 15.56 -7.45 3.35
C MET A 34 16.24 -6.78 4.53
N GLU A 35 17.17 -7.48 5.17
CA GLU A 35 17.80 -7.03 6.44
C GLU A 35 18.50 -5.68 6.30
N GLU A 36 19.22 -5.46 5.19
CA GLU A 36 19.96 -4.21 4.92
C GLU A 36 19.03 -3.02 4.65
N ARG A 37 17.93 -3.26 3.93
CA ARG A 37 16.97 -2.21 3.55
C ARG A 37 15.88 -1.98 4.61
N LYS A 38 15.78 -2.86 5.61
CA LYS A 38 14.73 -2.87 6.65
C LYS A 38 13.31 -2.77 6.05
N TYR A 39 13.10 -3.54 4.98
CA TYR A 39 11.86 -3.53 4.21
C TYR A 39 11.57 -4.89 3.58
N PHE A 40 10.43 -5.05 2.92
CA PHE A 40 10.07 -6.28 2.22
C PHE A 40 10.36 -6.15 0.72
N ALA A 41 10.98 -7.19 0.16
CA ALA A 41 11.26 -7.30 -1.26
C ALA A 41 9.96 -7.26 -2.08
N PHE A 42 10.02 -6.64 -3.27
CA PHE A 42 8.88 -6.60 -4.19
C PHE A 42 8.44 -8.00 -4.62
N GLY A 43 9.42 -8.90 -4.79
CA GLY A 43 9.19 -10.27 -5.20
C GLY A 43 10.42 -11.14 -4.97
N LEU A 44 10.27 -12.42 -5.31
CA LEU A 44 11.39 -13.35 -5.45
C LEU A 44 11.49 -13.75 -6.92
N ASP A 45 12.70 -13.76 -7.46
CA ASP A 45 12.95 -14.19 -8.84
C ASP A 45 12.85 -15.73 -9.00
N HIS A 46 13.15 -16.23 -10.19
CA HIS A 46 13.12 -17.65 -10.50
C HIS A 46 14.11 -18.50 -9.66
N GLN A 47 15.18 -17.88 -9.14
CA GLN A 47 16.18 -18.49 -8.24
C GLN A 47 15.87 -18.25 -6.77
N LYS A 48 14.69 -17.69 -6.45
CA LYS A 48 14.29 -17.28 -5.09
C LYS A 48 15.16 -16.18 -4.48
N LYS A 49 15.83 -15.38 -5.30
CA LYS A 49 16.54 -14.18 -4.85
C LYS A 49 15.58 -13.01 -4.75
N GLN A 50 15.82 -12.15 -3.76
CA GLN A 50 14.98 -10.98 -3.49
C GLN A 50 15.12 -9.93 -4.58
N ILE A 51 13.98 -9.46 -5.11
CA ILE A 51 13.90 -8.28 -5.98
C ILE A 51 13.80 -7.07 -5.06
N ALA A 52 14.92 -6.36 -4.88
CA ALA A 52 15.13 -5.47 -3.76
C ALA A 52 14.60 -4.04 -3.92
N SER A 53 13.68 -3.81 -4.87
CA SER A 53 13.09 -2.50 -5.08
C SER A 53 12.11 -2.12 -3.97
N ILE A 54 12.21 -0.88 -3.49
CA ILE A 54 11.23 -0.29 -2.58
C ILE A 54 9.95 0.06 -3.35
N THR A 55 8.85 -0.59 -2.97
CA THR A 55 7.52 -0.37 -3.56
C THR A 55 6.44 -0.16 -2.49
N SER A 56 5.22 0.18 -2.90
CA SER A 56 4.09 0.36 -2.00
C SER A 56 3.47 -0.96 -1.51
N ASN A 57 3.72 -2.08 -2.21
CA ASN A 57 3.12 -3.40 -1.94
C ASN A 57 3.25 -3.87 -0.48
N PRO A 58 4.37 -3.65 0.23
CA PRO A 58 4.47 -4.02 1.65
C PRO A 58 3.44 -3.32 2.54
N GLY A 59 2.88 -2.17 2.14
CA GLY A 59 1.73 -1.58 2.83
C GLY A 59 0.45 -2.42 2.71
N HIS A 60 0.27 -3.20 1.64
CA HIS A 60 -0.82 -4.19 1.56
C HIS A 60 -0.57 -5.39 2.47
N CYS A 61 0.69 -5.68 2.78
CA CYS A 61 1.05 -6.71 3.75
C CYS A 61 0.74 -6.27 5.20
N LEU A 62 0.60 -4.97 5.46
CA LEU A 62 -0.03 -4.48 6.70
C LEU A 62 -1.53 -4.78 6.67
N TYR A 63 -2.24 -4.49 5.58
CA TYR A 63 -3.68 -4.79 5.43
C TYR A 63 -3.99 -6.26 5.74
N SER A 64 -3.23 -7.20 5.15
CA SER A 64 -3.45 -8.63 5.36
C SER A 64 -3.06 -9.14 6.76
N GLY A 65 -2.33 -8.35 7.55
CA GLY A 65 -1.81 -8.79 8.85
C GLY A 65 -0.62 -9.75 8.77
N ILE A 66 -0.02 -9.93 7.58
CA ILE A 66 1.09 -10.88 7.40
C ILE A 66 2.42 -10.36 7.95
N ILE A 67 2.62 -9.04 8.05
CA ILE A 67 3.84 -8.46 8.62
C ILE A 67 3.96 -8.78 10.14
N GLY A 68 5.17 -9.10 10.59
CA GLY A 68 5.49 -9.24 12.01
C GLY A 68 5.47 -7.88 12.73
N LYS A 69 4.99 -7.83 13.97
CA LYS A 69 4.94 -6.58 14.75
C LYS A 69 6.34 -5.97 14.98
N ASP A 70 7.37 -6.80 15.00
CA ASP A 70 8.79 -6.43 15.09
C ASP A 70 9.30 -5.65 13.86
N LYS A 71 8.60 -5.73 12.72
CA LYS A 71 9.00 -5.10 11.45
C LYS A 71 8.06 -3.98 11.01
N SER A 72 6.85 -3.89 11.58
CA SER A 72 5.83 -2.96 11.06
C SER A 72 6.26 -1.51 11.18
N GLU A 73 6.91 -1.11 12.27
CA GLU A 73 7.30 0.29 12.48
C GLU A 73 8.27 0.79 11.39
N VAL A 74 9.30 0.01 11.07
CA VAL A 74 10.29 0.38 10.04
C VAL A 74 9.69 0.37 8.63
N VAL A 75 8.74 -0.54 8.36
CA VAL A 75 7.97 -0.56 7.10
C VAL A 75 7.13 0.71 6.97
N VAL A 76 6.42 1.10 8.02
CA VAL A 76 5.59 2.31 8.02
C VAL A 76 6.45 3.56 7.84
N LYS A 77 7.58 3.66 8.54
CA LYS A 77 8.54 4.77 8.34
C LYS A 77 9.04 4.86 6.90
N LYS A 78 9.29 3.72 6.23
CA LYS A 78 9.71 3.70 4.83
C LYS A 78 8.58 4.13 3.89
N LEU A 79 7.36 3.65 4.08
CA LEU A 79 6.18 4.06 3.30
C LEU A 79 5.91 5.58 3.36
N LEU A 80 6.19 6.19 4.52
CA LEU A 80 5.97 7.63 4.77
C LEU A 80 7.22 8.49 4.58
N SER A 81 8.33 7.90 4.12
CA SER A 81 9.55 8.65 3.82
C SER A 81 9.39 9.48 2.54
N ASP A 82 10.18 10.54 2.36
CA ASP A 82 10.19 11.37 1.15
C ASP A 82 10.35 10.53 -0.14
N GLU A 83 11.05 9.41 -0.06
CA GLU A 83 11.25 8.46 -1.16
C GLU A 83 9.93 7.88 -1.70
N MET A 84 8.96 7.61 -0.82
CA MET A 84 7.70 6.96 -1.14
C MET A 84 6.50 7.91 -1.09
N PHE A 85 6.50 8.86 -0.17
CA PHE A 85 5.40 9.80 0.07
C PHE A 85 5.81 11.22 -0.32
N GLY A 86 5.52 11.59 -1.56
CA GLY A 86 5.82 12.91 -2.11
C GLY A 86 4.86 14.03 -1.68
N GLY A 87 3.99 13.81 -0.68
CA GLY A 87 3.01 14.77 -0.18
C GLY A 87 1.58 14.61 -0.72
N TRP A 88 1.39 13.97 -1.88
CA TRP A 88 0.06 13.70 -2.46
C TRP A 88 -0.49 12.31 -2.15
N GLY A 89 0.40 11.35 -1.87
CA GLY A 89 0.10 9.94 -1.67
C GLY A 89 1.37 9.11 -1.80
N ILE A 90 1.27 7.84 -1.42
CA ILE A 90 2.35 6.86 -1.53
C ILE A 90 2.45 6.43 -2.99
N ARG A 91 3.65 6.53 -3.56
CA ARG A 91 4.01 6.13 -4.92
C ARG A 91 4.12 4.61 -5.01
N THR A 92 3.87 4.06 -6.18
CA THR A 92 4.02 2.62 -6.44
C THR A 92 5.47 2.14 -6.34
N MET A 93 6.44 3.02 -6.57
CA MET A 93 7.88 2.75 -6.45
C MET A 93 8.60 3.96 -5.86
N GLY A 94 9.63 3.69 -5.04
CA GLY A 94 10.44 4.72 -4.40
C GLY A 94 11.26 5.53 -5.39
N GLU A 95 11.40 6.83 -5.16
CA GLU A 95 12.02 7.74 -6.14
C GLU A 95 13.52 7.52 -6.38
N ASN A 96 14.17 6.79 -5.47
CA ASN A 96 15.58 6.41 -5.57
C ASN A 96 15.79 5.03 -6.22
N GLU A 97 14.71 4.33 -6.61
CA GLU A 97 14.80 3.03 -7.26
C GLU A 97 15.09 3.16 -8.75
N LEU A 98 15.88 2.23 -9.30
CA LEU A 98 16.30 2.26 -10.70
C LEU A 98 15.13 2.28 -11.69
N GLY A 99 14.03 1.61 -11.35
CA GLY A 99 12.84 1.53 -12.18
C GLY A 99 11.90 2.72 -12.06
N TYR A 100 12.21 3.68 -11.18
CA TYR A 100 11.31 4.78 -10.87
C TYR A 100 11.10 5.70 -12.06
N ASN A 101 9.84 5.97 -12.36
CA ASN A 101 9.41 6.97 -13.30
C ASN A 101 8.07 7.55 -12.79
N PRO A 102 8.00 8.86 -12.46
CA PRO A 102 6.78 9.49 -11.95
C PRO A 102 5.59 9.39 -12.90
N MET A 103 5.86 9.25 -14.21
CA MET A 103 4.85 9.10 -15.25
C MET A 103 4.64 7.63 -15.66
N SER A 104 5.22 6.66 -14.95
CA SER A 104 4.97 5.25 -15.18
C SER A 104 3.68 4.81 -14.51
N TYR A 105 2.92 3.97 -15.22
CA TYR A 105 1.67 3.41 -14.75
C TYR A 105 1.83 2.57 -13.46
N HIS A 106 2.96 1.88 -13.25
CA HIS A 106 3.19 1.03 -12.07
C HIS A 106 4.54 1.23 -11.37
N ASN A 107 5.42 2.06 -11.89
CA ASN A 107 6.76 2.26 -11.32
C ASN A 107 6.97 3.70 -10.84
N GLY A 108 5.97 4.33 -10.25
CA GLY A 108 6.16 5.66 -9.65
C GLY A 108 4.87 6.46 -9.48
N SER A 109 3.84 6.20 -10.28
CA SER A 109 2.53 6.85 -10.09
C SER A 109 1.89 6.55 -8.74
N ILE A 110 0.93 7.39 -8.37
CA ILE A 110 0.14 7.30 -7.15
C ILE A 110 -1.27 6.83 -7.51
N TRP A 111 -1.73 5.83 -6.76
CA TRP A 111 -2.99 5.15 -6.98
C TRP A 111 -3.89 5.28 -5.74
N PRO A 112 -5.10 5.84 -5.86
CA PRO A 112 -6.03 5.92 -4.73
C PRO A 112 -6.37 4.55 -4.13
N HIS A 113 -6.57 3.54 -4.99
CA HIS A 113 -6.89 2.18 -4.52
C HIS A 113 -5.75 1.58 -3.70
N ASP A 114 -4.53 1.70 -4.22
CA ASP A 114 -3.30 1.26 -3.55
C ASP A 114 -3.18 1.92 -2.18
N ASN A 115 -3.32 3.25 -2.13
CA ASN A 115 -3.23 4.02 -0.90
C ASN A 115 -4.34 3.68 0.10
N SER A 116 -5.57 3.43 -0.34
CA SER A 116 -6.66 3.03 0.56
C SER A 116 -6.41 1.70 1.27
N ILE A 117 -5.79 0.73 0.58
CA ILE A 117 -5.41 -0.55 1.19
C ILE A 117 -4.30 -0.32 2.21
N ILE A 118 -3.31 0.53 1.89
CA ILE A 118 -2.22 0.89 2.81
C ILE A 118 -2.77 1.60 4.04
N ILE A 119 -3.67 2.58 3.88
CA ILE A 119 -4.35 3.29 4.96
C ILE A 119 -5.07 2.31 5.90
N ASN A 120 -5.84 1.36 5.35
CA ASN A 120 -6.49 0.35 6.18
C ASN A 120 -5.46 -0.49 6.95
N GLY A 121 -4.36 -0.88 6.30
CA GLY A 121 -3.25 -1.59 6.95
C GLY A 121 -2.57 -0.80 8.07
N LEU A 122 -2.36 0.50 7.87
CA LEU A 122 -1.83 1.41 8.90
C LEU A 122 -2.76 1.45 10.12
N ILE A 123 -4.06 1.64 9.89
CA ILE A 123 -5.07 1.67 10.96
C ILE A 123 -5.14 0.32 11.69
N ARG A 124 -5.13 -0.80 10.97
CA ARG A 124 -5.10 -2.16 11.55
C ARG A 124 -3.92 -2.39 12.49
N TYR A 125 -2.78 -1.73 12.24
CA TYR A 125 -1.58 -1.80 13.08
C TYR A 125 -1.47 -0.63 14.07
N ASN A 126 -2.52 0.18 14.22
CA ASN A 126 -2.60 1.32 15.14
C ASN A 126 -1.68 2.52 14.80
N TYR A 127 -1.31 2.70 13.53
CA TYR A 127 -0.54 3.84 13.03
C TYR A 127 -1.46 4.96 12.52
N LEU A 128 -2.33 5.47 13.40
CA LEU A 128 -3.41 6.42 13.03
C LEU A 128 -2.87 7.75 12.50
N SER A 129 -1.80 8.29 13.09
CA SER A 129 -1.18 9.54 12.63
C SER A 129 -0.60 9.42 11.23
N ASP A 130 -0.02 8.26 10.90
CA ASP A 130 0.56 8.02 9.58
C ASP A 130 -0.53 7.80 8.54
N ALA A 131 -1.60 7.09 8.90
CA ALA A 131 -2.80 6.98 8.06
C ALA A 131 -3.40 8.36 7.76
N ALA A 132 -3.53 9.23 8.76
CA ALA A 132 -4.07 10.58 8.61
C ALA A 132 -3.24 11.43 7.64
N LYS A 133 -1.91 11.31 7.65
CA LYS A 133 -1.03 12.02 6.68
C LYS A 133 -1.31 11.60 5.23
N VAL A 134 -1.48 10.30 4.98
CA VAL A 134 -1.77 9.79 3.62
C VAL A 134 -3.16 10.25 3.18
N ILE A 135 -4.15 10.19 4.07
CA ILE A 135 -5.52 10.68 3.81
C ILE A 135 -5.51 12.17 3.46
N ASP A 136 -4.81 12.99 4.24
CA ASP A 136 -4.69 14.44 3.99
C ASP A 136 -4.06 14.72 2.62
N GLY A 137 -2.99 14.00 2.26
CA GLY A 137 -2.37 14.10 0.94
C GLY A 137 -3.35 13.80 -0.20
N LEU A 138 -4.14 12.72 -0.08
CA LEU A 138 -5.15 12.35 -1.08
C LEU A 138 -6.29 13.36 -1.16
N VAL A 139 -6.78 13.87 -0.03
CA VAL A 139 -7.85 14.88 0.01
C VAL A 139 -7.36 16.19 -0.65
N LYS A 140 -6.13 16.61 -0.37
CA LYS A 140 -5.50 17.76 -1.03
C LYS A 140 -5.33 17.53 -2.53
N ALA A 141 -4.92 16.33 -2.94
CA ALA A 141 -4.78 15.99 -4.36
C ALA A 141 -6.13 16.06 -5.09
N ALA A 142 -7.20 15.54 -4.47
CA ALA A 142 -8.54 15.50 -5.06
C ALA A 142 -9.05 16.90 -5.47
N GLN A 143 -8.71 17.95 -4.72
CA GLN A 143 -9.12 19.35 -5.00
C GLN A 143 -8.61 19.89 -6.35
N TYR A 144 -7.63 19.24 -6.97
CA TYR A 144 -7.06 19.64 -8.26
C TYR A 144 -7.64 18.89 -9.45
N PHE A 145 -8.49 17.90 -9.21
CA PHE A 145 -9.13 17.10 -10.24
C PHE A 145 -10.61 17.45 -10.37
N GLU A 146 -11.20 17.15 -11.54
CA GLU A 146 -12.58 17.49 -11.85
C GLU A 146 -13.55 16.92 -10.80
N TYR A 147 -14.52 17.74 -10.38
CA TYR A 147 -15.50 17.43 -9.34
C TYR A 147 -14.92 17.06 -7.97
N ASN A 148 -13.66 17.43 -7.69
CA ASN A 148 -12.94 17.08 -6.46
C ASN A 148 -12.83 15.56 -6.23
N ARG A 149 -12.65 14.79 -7.30
CA ARG A 149 -12.59 13.32 -7.26
C ARG A 149 -11.18 12.84 -7.58
N LEU A 150 -10.76 11.78 -6.92
CA LEU A 150 -9.51 11.13 -7.26
C LEU A 150 -9.65 10.38 -8.61
N PRO A 151 -8.72 10.57 -9.56
CA PRO A 151 -8.70 9.81 -10.81
C PRO A 151 -8.24 8.36 -10.55
N LYS A 152 -8.26 7.53 -11.58
CA LYS A 152 -7.66 6.19 -11.55
C LYS A 152 -6.25 6.15 -10.92
N LEU A 153 -5.38 7.03 -11.40
CA LEU A 153 -4.02 7.26 -10.94
C LEU A 153 -3.60 8.67 -11.34
N PHE A 154 -2.54 9.18 -10.72
CA PHE A 154 -1.86 10.41 -11.13
C PHE A 154 -0.34 10.24 -11.00
N CYS A 155 0.43 11.13 -11.64
CA CYS A 155 1.88 11.02 -11.69
C CYS A 155 2.49 11.22 -10.30
N GLY A 156 3.57 10.49 -10.03
CA GLY A 156 4.26 10.45 -8.74
C GLY A 156 5.19 11.62 -8.45
N PHE A 157 4.98 12.81 -9.01
CA PHE A 157 5.85 13.93 -8.65
C PHE A 157 5.62 14.37 -7.21
N SER A 158 6.67 14.83 -6.54
CA SER A 158 6.55 15.42 -5.20
C SER A 158 5.90 16.80 -5.25
N TRP A 159 5.35 17.22 -4.11
CA TRP A 159 4.93 18.60 -3.89
C TRP A 159 6.06 19.62 -4.03
N LYS A 160 7.32 19.22 -3.79
CA LYS A 160 8.51 20.06 -3.98
C LYS A 160 8.78 20.34 -5.46
N GLU A 161 8.54 19.36 -6.33
CA GLU A 161 8.69 19.50 -7.79
C GLU A 161 7.53 20.25 -8.42
N PHE A 162 6.30 19.89 -8.06
CA PHE A 162 5.09 20.52 -8.55
C PHE A 162 4.12 20.80 -7.41
N GLN A 163 3.72 22.07 -7.25
CA GLN A 163 2.78 22.53 -6.23
C GLN A 163 1.33 22.06 -6.47
N ARG A 164 1.10 21.19 -7.47
CA ARG A 164 -0.17 20.55 -7.81
C ARG A 164 0.10 19.12 -8.28
N PRO A 165 -0.80 18.15 -8.02
CA PRO A 165 -0.66 16.81 -8.55
C PRO A 165 -0.73 16.84 -10.08
N VAL A 166 0.20 16.15 -10.73
CA VAL A 166 0.26 16.09 -12.19
C VAL A 166 -0.62 14.93 -12.66
N GLY A 167 -1.60 15.23 -13.51
CA GLY A 167 -2.50 14.23 -14.07
C GLY A 167 -1.74 13.22 -14.95
N TYR A 168 -2.20 11.96 -14.93
CA TYR A 168 -1.69 10.93 -15.83
C TYR A 168 -2.43 11.02 -17.19
N PRO A 169 -1.74 11.13 -18.34
CA PRO A 169 -2.34 11.56 -19.61
C PRO A 169 -3.56 10.76 -20.11
N VAL A 170 -3.63 9.45 -19.79
CA VAL A 170 -4.71 8.55 -20.25
C VAL A 170 -5.49 7.93 -19.09
N ALA A 171 -5.50 8.60 -17.92
CA ALA A 171 -6.26 8.14 -16.77
C ALA A 171 -7.77 8.33 -16.98
N CYS A 172 -8.54 7.34 -16.56
CA CYS A 172 -10.00 7.43 -16.49
C CYS A 172 -10.40 8.28 -15.27
N SER A 173 -11.44 9.12 -15.42
CA SER A 173 -11.95 10.02 -14.39
C SER A 173 -13.46 9.81 -14.24
N SER A 174 -13.98 9.03 -13.28
CA SER A 174 -13.37 8.18 -12.23
C SER A 174 -13.46 6.70 -12.61
N GLN A 175 -12.43 5.90 -12.30
CA GLN A 175 -12.50 4.43 -12.42
C GLN A 175 -13.08 3.81 -11.14
N GLU A 176 -13.78 2.68 -11.27
CA GLU A 176 -14.54 2.02 -10.20
C GLU A 176 -13.73 1.79 -8.91
N TRP A 177 -12.48 1.31 -9.01
CA TRP A 177 -11.62 1.12 -7.84
C TRP A 177 -11.16 2.40 -7.15
N ALA A 178 -11.05 3.53 -7.87
CA ALA A 178 -10.73 4.83 -7.27
C ALA A 178 -11.93 5.31 -6.44
N THR A 179 -13.15 5.09 -6.94
CA THR A 179 -14.38 5.31 -6.16
C THR A 179 -14.44 4.40 -4.93
N GLY A 180 -14.12 3.10 -5.07
CA GLY A 180 -14.08 2.16 -3.95
C GLY A 180 -13.06 2.52 -2.86
N SER A 181 -12.00 3.25 -3.22
CA SER A 181 -10.95 3.69 -2.29
C SER A 181 -11.51 4.56 -1.16
N ILE A 182 -12.45 5.46 -1.50
CA ILE A 182 -13.08 6.37 -0.53
C ILE A 182 -13.93 5.58 0.47
N TYR A 183 -14.66 4.56 0.01
CA TYR A 183 -15.45 3.68 0.88
C TYR A 183 -14.57 2.88 1.84
N LEU A 184 -13.46 2.30 1.35
CA LEU A 184 -12.53 1.56 2.20
C LEU A 184 -11.90 2.48 3.26
N ILE A 185 -11.44 3.67 2.87
CA ILE A 185 -10.91 4.67 3.82
C ILE A 185 -11.96 5.01 4.86
N GLY A 186 -13.18 5.32 4.43
CA GLY A 186 -14.31 5.60 5.31
C GLY A 186 -14.52 4.47 6.32
N GLN A 187 -14.75 3.24 5.85
CA GLN A 187 -14.95 2.05 6.69
C GLN A 187 -13.82 1.85 7.71
N SER A 188 -12.58 2.13 7.31
CA SER A 188 -11.40 1.95 8.17
C SER A 188 -11.39 2.87 9.38
N LEU A 189 -12.08 4.02 9.32
CA LEU A 189 -12.12 5.01 10.40
C LEU A 189 -13.22 4.73 11.45
N TRP A 190 -14.11 3.77 11.19
CA TRP A 190 -15.25 3.43 12.07
C TRP A 190 -15.00 2.17 12.93
N VAL A 191 -13.74 1.73 13.04
CA VAL A 191 -13.32 0.51 13.77
C VAL A 191 -12.58 0.90 15.04
#